data_AF-A0AAD8T006-F1
#
_entry.id   AF-A0AAD8T006-F1
#
_cell.length_a   1.000
_cell.length_b   1.000
_cell.length_c   1.000
_cell.angle_alpha   90.00
_cell.angle_beta   90.00
_cell.angle_gamma   90.00
#
_symmetry.space_group_name_H-M   'P 1'
#
loop_
_entity.id
_entity.type
_entity.pdbx_description
1 polymer ?
#
loop_
_entity_poly.entity_id
_entity_poly.type
_entity_poly.pdbx_seq_one_letter_code
_entity_poly.pdbx_strand_id
1 'polypeptide(L)' 'MRVFKSFDTDADGRISASEIQKLRMCTTTEAKEMVAVVDTDGDGFISIEEFGALLDDGESDALRTAFEEYD' A
#
# COMPACT_ATOMS: atom_id res chain seq x y z
N MET A 1 10.27 3.28 5.37
CA MET A 1 10.18 2.65 4.02
C MET A 1 10.67 1.19 3.98
N ARG A 2 10.43 0.37 5.02
CA ARG A 2 10.82 -1.07 4.99
C ARG A 2 9.77 -1.94 4.28
N VAL A 3 8.50 -1.56 4.43
CA VAL A 3 7.36 -2.26 3.83
C VAL A 3 7.43 -2.18 2.30
N PHE A 4 7.58 -0.98 1.72
CA PHE A 4 7.70 -0.78 0.27
C PHE A 4 8.80 -1.66 -0.37
N LYS A 5 10.03 -1.64 0.20
CA LYS A 5 11.14 -2.49 -0.27
C LYS A 5 10.95 -3.99 -0.06
N SER A 6 10.03 -4.39 0.81
CA SER A 6 9.67 -5.80 0.94
C SER A 6 8.70 -6.23 -0.15
N PHE A 7 7.95 -5.30 -0.75
CA PHE A 7 7.03 -5.58 -1.86
C PHE A 7 7.68 -5.39 -3.23
N ASP A 8 8.41 -4.28 -3.42
CA ASP A 8 9.18 -3.97 -4.62
C ASP A 8 10.40 -4.91 -4.72
N THR A 9 10.25 -5.99 -5.48
CA THR A 9 11.25 -7.05 -5.59
C THR A 9 12.25 -6.74 -6.71
N ASP A 10 11.81 -6.02 -7.74
CA ASP A 10 12.63 -5.57 -8.86
C ASP A 10 13.42 -4.29 -8.54
N ALA A 11 13.06 -3.60 -7.45
CA ALA A 11 13.57 -2.29 -7.07
C ALA A 11 13.31 -1.21 -8.14
N ASP A 12 12.18 -1.33 -8.86
CA ASP A 12 11.78 -0.40 -9.92
C ASP A 12 11.12 0.88 -9.37
N GLY A 13 10.88 0.93 -8.06
CA GLY A 13 10.25 2.04 -7.37
C GLY A 13 8.73 2.02 -7.46
N ARG A 14 8.13 0.90 -7.85
CA ARG A 14 6.68 0.68 -7.97
C ARG A 14 6.35 -0.70 -7.40
N ILE A 15 5.10 -0.93 -7.07
CA ILE A 15 4.63 -2.25 -6.66
C ILE A 15 3.53 -2.67 -7.61
N SER A 16 3.82 -3.69 -8.42
CA SER A 16 2.84 -4.28 -9.32
C SER A 16 1.89 -5.23 -8.59
N ALA A 17 0.67 -5.40 -9.11
CA ALA A 17 -0.25 -6.43 -8.62
C ALA A 17 0.38 -7.85 -8.61
N SER A 18 1.32 -8.10 -9.54
CA SER A 18 2.06 -9.35 -9.63
C SER A 18 3.04 -9.54 -8.47
N GLU A 19 3.67 -8.47 -8.00
CA GLU A 19 4.56 -8.51 -6.84
C GLU A 19 3.78 -8.68 -5.53
N ILE A 20 2.63 -8.01 -5.39
CA ILE A 20 1.72 -8.22 -4.25
C ILE A 20 1.25 -9.67 -4.20
N GLN A 21 0.86 -10.22 -5.34
CA GLN A 21 0.44 -11.62 -5.45
C GLN A 21 1.58 -12.57 -5.03
N LYS A 22 2.80 -12.32 -5.50
CA LYS A 22 3.97 -13.14 -5.17
C LYS A 22 4.36 -13.05 -3.70
N LEU A 23 4.31 -11.85 -3.11
CA LEU A 23 4.78 -11.64 -1.75
C LEU A 23 3.76 -12.09 -0.70
N ARG A 24 2.48 -11.84 -0.97
CA ARG A 24 1.43 -11.94 0.05
C ARG A 24 0.54 -13.18 -0.10
N MET A 25 0.78 -14.01 -1.13
CA MET A 25 -0.04 -15.18 -1.47
C MET A 25 -1.54 -14.87 -1.55
N CYS A 26 -1.88 -13.61 -1.84
CA CYS A 26 -3.25 -13.17 -2.05
C CYS A 26 -3.74 -13.67 -3.41
N THR A 27 -5.05 -13.89 -3.53
CA THR A 27 -5.64 -14.18 -4.84
C THR A 27 -5.50 -12.97 -5.77
N THR A 28 -5.49 -13.21 -7.09
CA THR A 28 -5.43 -12.13 -8.10
C THR A 28 -6.50 -11.06 -7.88
N THR A 29 -7.66 -11.46 -7.36
CA THR A 29 -8.77 -10.56 -7.04
C THR A 29 -8.42 -9.64 -5.87
N GLU A 30 -7.97 -10.18 -4.74
CA GLU A 30 -7.57 -9.36 -3.57
C GLU A 30 -6.41 -8.41 -3.90
N ALA A 31 -5.42 -8.88 -4.67
CA ALA A 31 -4.32 -8.02 -5.11
C ALA A 31 -4.84 -6.88 -5.99
N LYS A 32 -5.79 -7.16 -6.90
CA LYS A 32 -6.42 -6.12 -7.73
C LYS A 32 -7.28 -5.16 -6.94
N GLU A 33 -8.01 -5.62 -5.92
CA GLU A 33 -8.81 -4.73 -5.07
C GLU A 33 -7.92 -3.83 -4.22
N MET A 34 -6.84 -4.36 -3.64
CA MET A 34 -5.85 -3.52 -2.93
C MET A 34 -5.20 -2.52 -3.87
N VAL A 35 -4.78 -2.94 -5.07
CA VAL A 35 -4.20 -2.01 -6.05
C VAL A 35 -5.24 -0.97 -6.43
N ALA A 36 -6.46 -1.35 -6.81
CA ALA A 36 -7.49 -0.40 -7.25
C ALA A 36 -7.94 0.62 -6.19
N VAL A 37 -7.74 0.34 -4.89
CA VAL A 37 -8.01 1.30 -3.81
C VAL A 37 -6.89 2.33 -3.67
N VAL A 38 -5.67 1.96 -4.03
CA VAL A 38 -4.45 2.77 -3.83
C VAL A 38 -4.01 3.47 -5.12
N ASP A 39 -4.14 2.77 -6.24
CA ASP A 39 -3.87 3.18 -7.61
C ASP A 39 -4.87 4.27 -8.00
N THR A 40 -4.42 5.50 -7.81
CA THR A 40 -5.24 6.70 -8.03
C THR A 40 -5.08 7.21 -9.45
N ASP A 41 -3.93 6.92 -10.07
CA ASP A 41 -3.65 7.25 -11.47
C ASP A 41 -4.24 6.23 -12.46
N GLY A 42 -4.56 5.03 -11.98
CA GLY A 42 -5.14 3.93 -12.77
C GLY A 42 -4.12 3.23 -13.66
N ASP A 43 -2.83 3.27 -13.31
CA ASP A 43 -1.76 2.66 -14.09
C ASP A 43 -1.62 1.16 -13.83
N GLY A 44 -2.30 0.65 -12.80
CA GLY A 44 -2.28 -0.75 -12.36
C GLY A 44 -1.10 -1.10 -11.45
N PHE A 45 -0.34 -0.10 -11.02
CA PHE A 45 0.79 -0.20 -10.12
C PHE A 45 0.59 0.73 -8.92
N ILE A 46 1.32 0.49 -7.84
CA ILE A 46 1.35 1.39 -6.69
C ILE A 46 2.71 2.07 -6.68
N SER A 47 2.73 3.35 -6.98
CA SER A 47 3.94 4.18 -6.88
C SER A 47 4.30 4.50 -5.42
N ILE A 48 5.53 4.95 -5.18
CA ILE A 48 5.95 5.45 -3.85
C ILE A 48 5.06 6.59 -3.37
N GLU A 49 4.59 7.43 -4.30
CA GLU A 49 3.72 8.57 -4.01
C GLU A 49 2.34 8.11 -3.56
N GLU A 50 1.74 7.15 -4.27
CA GLU A 50 0.44 6.56 -3.90
C GLU A 50 0.52 5.73 -2.62
N PHE A 51 1.62 4.99 -2.42
CA PHE A 51 1.84 4.27 -1.17
C PHE A 51 2.05 5.22 0.01
N GLY A 52 2.72 6.36 -0.24
CA GLY A 52 2.88 7.44 0.73
C GLY A 52 1.53 8.05 1.09
N ALA A 53 0.73 8.38 0.08
CA ALA A 53 -0.63 8.89 0.26
C ALA A 53 -1.53 7.89 0.99
N LEU A 54 -1.41 6.58 0.73
CA LEU A 54 -2.14 5.55 1.47
C LEU A 54 -1.71 5.46 2.94
N LEU A 55 -0.43 5.61 3.24
CA LEU A 55 0.04 5.63 4.63
C LEU A 55 -0.41 6.91 5.34
N ASP A 56 -0.44 8.03 4.62
CA ASP A 56 -0.88 9.33 5.13
C ASP A 56 -2.41 9.38 5.34
N ASP A 57 -3.18 8.79 4.42
CA ASP A 57 -4.65 8.72 4.44
C ASP A 57 -5.17 7.54 5.30
N GLY A 58 -4.38 6.46 5.39
CA GLY A 58 -4.62 5.30 6.25
C GLY A 58 -4.30 5.55 7.73
N GLU A 59 -3.57 6.62 8.04
CA GLU A 59 -3.59 7.28 9.35
C GLU A 59 -4.80 8.21 9.42
N SER A 60 -6.00 7.63 9.33
CA SER A 60 -7.19 8.33 9.78
C SER A 60 -6.92 8.82 11.20
N ASP A 61 -6.85 10.14 11.32
CA ASP A 61 -6.75 11.03 12.48
C ASP A 61 -7.55 10.57 13.72
N ALA A 62 -8.49 9.63 13.54
CA ALA A 62 -9.22 8.91 14.57
C ALA A 62 -8.36 8.00 15.46
N LEU A 63 -7.28 7.39 14.97
CA LEU A 63 -6.41 6.53 15.79
C LEU A 63 -5.32 7.30 16.55
N ARG A 64 -4.86 8.44 16.01
CA ARG A 64 -3.92 9.35 16.72
C ARG A 64 -4.56 9.91 17.99
N THR A 65 -5.83 10.32 17.88
CA THR A 65 -6.59 10.87 19.02
C THR A 65 -6.89 9.80 20.08
N ALA A 66 -7.19 8.56 19.67
CA ALA A 66 -7.53 7.49 20.60
C ALA A 66 -6.35 6.96 21.42
N PHE A 67 -5.11 7.10 20.93
CA PHE A 67 -3.90 6.71 21.66
C PHE A 67 -3.34 7.81 22.59
N GLU A 68 -3.69 9.09 22.37
CA GLU A 68 -3.39 10.19 23.31
C GLU A 68 -4.33 10.21 24.54
N GLU A 69 -5.42 9.44 24.53
CA GLU A 69 -6.38 9.36 25.65
C GLU A 69 -6.03 8.27 26.68
N TYR A 70 -4.96 7.50 26.44
CA TYR A 70 -4.48 6.46 27.35
C TYR A 70 -3.09 6.85 27.88
N ASP A 71 -3.09 7.76 28.86
CA ASP A 71 -1.93 8.06 29.73
C ASP A 71 -1.44 6.80 30.45
#